data_AF-A0A525BWI6-F1
#
_entry.id   AF-A0A525BWI6-F1
#
_cell.length_a   1.000
_cell.length_b   1.000
_cell.length_c   1.000
_cell.angle_alpha   90.00
_cell.angle_beta   90.00
_cell.angle_gamma   90.00
#
_symmetry.space_group_name_H-M   'P 1'
#
loop_
_entity.id
_entity.type
_entity.pdbx_description
1 polymer ?
#
loop_
_entity_poly.entity_id
_entity_poly.type
_entity_poly.pdbx_seq_one_letter_code
_entity_poly.pdbx_strand_id
1 'polypeptide(L)'
;MQAIIIEGLGYLASFTVAISLLMVSVLKLRIINLIGSTMFLIYGLLIGSVPIVITNVCVVSINIVNLRRLRSGNKAVQYNDMGGELRPQVEVFANEYLQDIRRFFPYFSVEQIAAAEEAGGRVFAAVRNLKVVGFAVVFPVAGVGSVLKPDRAMLIQNNSSGREHCFLLDYIVPRYRGLGLVRGLHELVIHQAGSSVDALLALTPQSSRKYAAFLQNNGFSFLAQKDGDVLYRKPLGSVRP
;
A
#
# COMPACT_ATOMS: atom_id res chain seq x y z
N MET A 1 -27.81 -35.69 11.22
CA MET A 1 -27.66 -34.22 11.15
C MET A 1 -26.38 -33.72 11.83
N GLN A 2 -26.04 -34.16 13.05
CA GLN A 2 -24.80 -33.74 13.72
C GLN A 2 -23.50 -34.21 13.02
N ALA A 3 -23.45 -35.45 12.53
CA ALA A 3 -22.27 -35.97 11.81
C ALA A 3 -21.92 -35.15 10.56
N ILE A 4 -22.93 -34.80 9.76
CA ILE A 4 -22.77 -33.96 8.54
C ILE A 4 -22.20 -32.58 8.90
N ILE A 5 -22.65 -31.98 10.01
CA ILE A 5 -22.15 -30.67 10.48
C ILE A 5 -20.68 -30.79 10.91
N ILE A 6 -20.32 -31.85 11.63
CA ILE A 6 -18.96 -32.09 12.14
C ILE A 6 -17.98 -32.36 10.99
N GLU A 7 -18.34 -33.21 10.02
CA GLU A 7 -17.54 -33.48 8.83
C GLU A 7 -17.38 -32.23 7.94
N GLY A 8 -18.47 -31.48 7.74
CA GLY A 8 -18.45 -30.21 7.01
C GLY A 8 -17.50 -29.19 7.64
N LEU A 9 -17.46 -29.12 8.98
CA LEU A 9 -16.54 -28.22 9.69
C LEU A 9 -15.07 -28.61 9.46
N GLY A 10 -14.76 -29.91 9.46
CA GLY A 10 -13.42 -30.44 9.21
C GLY A 10 -12.92 -30.16 7.79
N TYR A 11 -13.79 -30.31 6.78
CA TYR A 11 -13.47 -29.97 5.40
C TYR A 11 -13.26 -28.47 5.21
N LEU A 12 -14.12 -27.63 5.80
CA LEU A 12 -13.94 -26.19 5.79
C LEU A 12 -12.62 -25.75 6.44
N ALA A 13 -12.24 -26.38 7.56
CA ALA A 13 -10.98 -26.08 8.25
C ALA A 13 -9.77 -26.44 7.37
N SER A 14 -9.76 -27.62 6.76
CA SER A 14 -8.69 -28.05 5.84
C SER A 14 -8.60 -27.16 4.60
N PHE A 15 -9.75 -26.78 4.03
CA PHE A 15 -9.82 -25.87 2.89
C PHE A 15 -9.27 -24.48 3.22
N THR A 16 -9.57 -23.96 4.42
CA THR A 16 -9.06 -22.68 4.91
C THR A 16 -7.53 -22.69 5.00
N VAL A 17 -6.94 -23.80 5.46
CA VAL A 17 -5.47 -23.98 5.48
C VAL A 17 -4.89 -24.02 4.06
N ALA A 18 -5.54 -24.72 3.12
CA ALA A 18 -5.09 -24.75 1.73
C ALA A 18 -5.09 -23.34 1.09
N ILE A 19 -6.16 -22.56 1.30
CA ILE A 19 -6.24 -21.16 0.84
C ILE A 19 -5.12 -20.31 1.45
N SER A 20 -4.74 -20.57 2.70
CA SER A 20 -3.68 -19.82 3.38
C SER A 20 -2.35 -19.88 2.61
N LEU A 21 -2.03 -21.01 1.95
CA LEU A 21 -0.78 -21.20 1.20
C LEU A 21 -0.71 -20.34 -0.06
N LEU A 22 -1.85 -19.90 -0.59
CA LEU A 22 -1.92 -19.03 -1.76
C LEU A 22 -1.73 -17.54 -1.41
N MET A 23 -1.59 -17.21 -0.13
CA MET A 23 -1.59 -15.83 0.35
C MET A 23 -0.19 -15.22 0.45
N VAL A 24 0.01 -14.12 -0.26
CA VAL A 24 1.27 -13.36 -0.22
C VAL A 24 1.32 -12.34 0.94
N SER A 25 0.16 -11.80 1.34
CA SER A 25 0.09 -10.81 2.42
C SER A 25 0.18 -11.48 3.79
N VAL A 26 1.16 -11.08 4.60
CA VAL A 26 1.37 -11.64 5.95
C VAL A 26 0.16 -11.40 6.84
N LEU A 27 -0.51 -10.24 6.70
CA LEU A 27 -1.71 -9.94 7.46
C LEU A 27 -2.83 -10.93 7.13
N LYS A 28 -3.12 -11.13 5.84
CA LYS A 28 -4.20 -12.02 5.40
C LYS A 28 -3.92 -13.47 5.79
N LEU A 29 -2.67 -13.92 5.62
CA LEU A 29 -2.22 -15.24 6.05
C LEU A 29 -2.50 -15.47 7.54
N ARG A 30 -2.15 -14.50 8.40
CA ARG A 30 -2.36 -14.62 9.85
C ARG A 30 -3.84 -14.61 10.23
N ILE A 31 -4.68 -13.82 9.54
CA ILE A 31 -6.14 -13.81 9.76
C ILE A 31 -6.75 -15.15 9.38
N ILE A 32 -6.38 -15.72 8.24
CA ILE A 32 -6.92 -17.01 7.79
C ILE A 32 -6.42 -18.16 8.65
N ASN A 33 -5.16 -18.15 9.08
CA ASN A 33 -4.66 -19.14 10.04
C ASN A 33 -5.39 -19.03 11.38
N LEU A 34 -5.76 -17.82 11.80
CA LEU A 34 -6.57 -17.62 13.01
C LEU A 34 -7.99 -18.19 12.83
N ILE A 35 -8.63 -17.96 11.68
CA ILE A 35 -9.94 -18.54 11.36
C ILE A 35 -9.85 -20.06 11.33
N GLY A 36 -8.92 -20.63 10.57
CA GLY A 36 -8.75 -22.08 10.43
C GLY A 36 -8.44 -22.77 11.76
N SER A 37 -7.55 -22.20 12.57
CA SER A 37 -7.27 -22.76 13.91
C SER A 37 -8.44 -22.61 14.87
N THR A 38 -9.24 -21.54 14.78
CA THR A 38 -10.49 -21.41 15.56
C THR A 38 -11.51 -22.46 15.15
N MET A 39 -11.63 -22.76 13.84
CA MET A 39 -12.51 -23.82 13.35
C MET A 39 -12.04 -25.21 13.83
N PHE A 40 -10.74 -25.50 13.76
CA PHE A 40 -10.18 -26.74 14.29
C PHE A 40 -10.32 -26.86 15.80
N LEU A 41 -10.23 -25.75 16.54
CA LEU A 41 -10.49 -25.72 17.97
C LEU A 41 -11.94 -26.13 18.27
N ILE A 42 -12.93 -25.53 17.58
CA ILE A 42 -14.34 -25.89 17.72
C ILE A 42 -14.56 -27.36 17.34
N TYR A 43 -13.97 -27.81 16.22
CA TYR A 43 -14.02 -29.20 15.79
C TYR A 43 -13.48 -30.16 16.87
N GLY A 44 -12.30 -29.86 17.41
CA GLY A 44 -11.65 -30.65 18.46
C GLY A 44 -12.49 -30.75 19.72
N LEU A 45 -13.17 -29.66 20.12
CA LEU A 45 -14.11 -29.68 21.24
C LEU A 45 -15.32 -30.57 20.96
N LEU A 46 -15.88 -30.52 19.74
CA LEU A 46 -17.05 -31.33 19.35
C LEU A 46 -16.75 -32.83 19.35
N ILE A 47 -15.54 -33.24 18.95
CA ILE A 47 -15.14 -34.66 18.93
C ILE A 47 -14.42 -35.11 20.21
N GLY A 48 -14.28 -34.23 21.22
CA GLY A 48 -13.57 -34.54 22.47
C GLY A 48 -12.06 -34.76 22.31
N SER A 49 -11.45 -34.26 21.24
CA SER A 49 -10.02 -34.46 20.95
C SER A 49 -9.15 -33.42 21.64
N VAL A 50 -8.66 -33.77 22.83
CA VAL A 50 -7.73 -32.95 23.63
C VAL A 50 -6.50 -32.49 22.82
N PRO A 51 -5.82 -33.34 22.02
CA PRO A 51 -4.66 -32.90 21.24
C PRO A 51 -4.98 -31.79 20.22
N ILE A 52 -6.14 -31.87 19.55
CA ILE A 52 -6.57 -30.86 18.56
C ILE A 52 -6.88 -29.54 19.27
N VAL A 53 -7.55 -29.61 20.42
CA VAL A 53 -7.90 -28.43 21.23
C VAL A 53 -6.63 -27.71 21.68
N ILE A 54 -5.69 -28.42 22.32
CA ILE A 54 -4.45 -27.81 22.84
C ILE A 54 -3.63 -27.16 21.72
N THR A 55 -3.40 -27.88 20.62
CA THR A 55 -2.60 -27.37 19.51
C THR A 55 -3.21 -26.11 18.90
N ASN A 56 -4.53 -26.09 18.69
CA ASN A 56 -5.20 -24.93 18.08
C ASN A 56 -5.34 -23.75 19.04
N VAL A 57 -5.50 -23.96 20.35
CA VAL A 57 -5.42 -22.86 21.34
C VAL A 57 -4.04 -22.19 21.29
N CYS A 58 -2.96 -22.97 21.22
CA CYS A 58 -1.61 -22.44 21.07
C CYS A 58 -1.45 -21.65 19.76
N VAL A 59 -1.93 -22.19 18.64
CA VAL A 59 -1.86 -21.52 17.33
C VAL A 59 -2.67 -20.21 17.32
N VAL A 60 -3.89 -20.21 17.87
CA VAL A 60 -4.72 -19.00 18.00
C VAL A 60 -3.98 -17.94 18.81
N SER A 61 -3.43 -18.32 19.97
CA SER A 61 -2.69 -17.40 20.86
C SER A 61 -1.47 -16.79 20.16
N ILE A 62 -0.66 -17.61 19.48
CA ILE A 62 0.53 -17.16 18.73
C ILE A 62 0.11 -16.22 17.58
N ASN A 63 -0.94 -16.56 16.82
CA ASN A 63 -1.39 -15.71 15.72
C ASN A 63 -1.94 -14.37 16.22
N ILE A 64 -2.64 -14.32 17.35
CA ILE A 64 -3.11 -13.06 17.96
C ILE A 64 -1.93 -12.17 18.36
N VAL A 65 -0.93 -12.72 19.07
CA VAL A 65 0.26 -11.97 19.47
C VAL A 65 1.02 -11.44 18.24
N ASN A 66 1.20 -12.29 17.22
CA ASN A 66 1.85 -11.89 15.97
C ASN A 66 1.06 -10.82 15.20
N LEU A 67 -0.27 -10.91 15.18
CA LEU A 67 -1.13 -9.92 14.54
C LEU A 67 -1.03 -8.54 15.22
N ARG A 68 -1.02 -8.53 16.56
CA ARG A 68 -0.79 -7.30 17.35
C ARG A 68 0.60 -6.71 17.11
N ARG A 69 1.64 -7.54 17.13
CA ARG A 69 3.02 -7.11 16.82
C ARG A 69 3.15 -6.58 15.40
N LEU A 70 2.51 -7.21 14.42
CA LEU A 70 2.58 -6.79 13.03
C LEU A 70 1.91 -5.43 12.80
N ARG A 71 0.78 -5.15 13.49
CA ARG A 71 0.14 -3.83 13.48
C ARG A 71 0.95 -2.77 14.22
N SER A 72 1.63 -3.13 15.32
CA SER A 72 2.49 -2.21 16.07
C SER A 72 3.86 -1.97 15.42
N GLY A 73 4.28 -2.84 14.49
CA GLY A 73 5.58 -2.79 13.82
C GLY A 73 5.76 -1.65 12.81
N ASN A 74 4.74 -0.82 12.58
CA ASN A 74 4.87 0.43 11.82
C ASN A 74 5.90 1.39 12.45
N LYS A 75 6.19 1.25 13.75
CA LYS A 75 7.23 2.04 14.43
C LYS A 75 8.67 1.70 13.99
N ALA A 76 8.89 0.54 13.35
CA ALA A 76 10.20 0.09 12.91
C ALA A 76 10.49 0.37 11.43
N VAL A 77 9.51 0.91 10.69
CA VAL A 77 9.76 1.36 9.33
C VAL A 77 10.33 2.76 9.41
N GLN A 78 11.58 2.86 8.98
CA GLN A 78 12.25 4.15 8.86
C GLN A 78 11.84 4.73 7.51
N TYR A 79 11.38 5.96 7.59
CA TYR A 79 10.98 6.76 6.45
C TYR A 79 12.07 7.80 6.25
N ASN A 80 12.86 7.62 5.20
CA ASN A 80 13.99 8.49 4.94
C ASN A 80 13.65 9.37 3.74
N ASP A 81 13.65 10.69 3.96
CA ASP A 81 13.92 11.67 2.92
C ASP A 81 15.43 11.86 2.90
N MET A 82 16.10 11.04 2.10
CA MET A 82 17.50 11.24 1.80
C MET A 82 17.54 11.47 0.31
N GLY A 83 17.31 12.73 -0.08
CA GLY A 83 17.45 13.17 -1.47
C GLY A 83 18.75 12.64 -2.09
N GLY A 84 18.71 12.27 -3.37
CA GLY A 84 19.83 11.74 -4.15
C GLY A 84 20.35 10.36 -3.75
N GLU A 85 20.66 10.13 -2.48
CA GLU A 85 21.43 8.97 -2.01
C GLU A 85 20.66 7.65 -2.06
N LEU A 86 19.33 7.69 -1.88
CA LEU A 86 18.50 6.49 -1.94
C LEU A 86 17.89 6.22 -3.32
N ARG A 87 17.98 7.16 -4.27
CA ARG A 87 17.38 7.00 -5.61
C ARG A 87 17.87 5.71 -6.30
N PRO A 88 19.17 5.40 -6.38
CA PRO A 88 19.62 4.18 -7.05
C PRO A 88 19.03 2.91 -6.43
N GLN A 89 18.88 2.85 -5.10
CA GLN A 89 18.28 1.72 -4.41
C GLN A 89 16.77 1.61 -4.71
N VAL A 90 16.08 2.74 -4.77
CA VAL A 90 14.66 2.80 -5.13
C VAL A 90 14.43 2.44 -6.59
N GLU A 91 15.29 2.85 -7.51
CA GLU A 91 15.22 2.47 -8.93
C GLU A 91 15.41 0.96 -9.13
N VAL A 92 16.44 0.38 -8.50
CA VAL A 92 16.66 -1.07 -8.51
C VAL A 92 15.44 -1.82 -7.95
N PHE A 93 14.90 -1.35 -6.82
CA PHE A 93 13.70 -1.91 -6.22
C PHE A 93 12.47 -1.74 -7.13
N ALA A 94 12.25 -0.57 -7.73
CA ALA A 94 11.14 -0.31 -8.62
C ALA A 94 11.19 -1.22 -9.86
N ASN A 95 12.40 -1.48 -10.37
CA ASN A 95 12.60 -2.40 -11.48
C ASN A 95 12.27 -3.85 -11.09
N GLU A 96 12.69 -4.30 -9.89
CA GLU A 96 12.36 -5.63 -9.35
C GLU A 96 10.84 -5.85 -9.28
N TYR A 97 10.08 -4.84 -8.84
CA TYR A 97 8.63 -4.93 -8.66
C TYR A 97 7.81 -4.35 -9.82
N LEU A 98 8.42 -4.03 -10.96
CA LEU A 98 7.81 -3.25 -12.04
C LEU A 98 6.49 -3.87 -12.56
N GLN A 99 6.45 -5.19 -12.72
CA GLN A 99 5.24 -5.89 -13.18
C GLN A 99 4.05 -5.69 -12.23
N ASP A 100 4.30 -5.71 -10.92
CA ASP A 100 3.26 -5.55 -9.92
C ASP A 100 2.90 -4.07 -9.70
N ILE A 101 3.86 -3.14 -9.84
CA ILE A 101 3.61 -1.69 -9.88
C ILE A 101 2.67 -1.36 -11.05
N ARG A 102 2.94 -1.88 -12.25
CA ARG A 102 2.14 -1.61 -13.46
C ARG A 102 0.70 -2.12 -13.40
N ARG A 103 0.37 -3.02 -12.46
CA ARG A 103 -1.02 -3.41 -12.21
C ARG A 103 -1.86 -2.27 -11.62
N PHE A 104 -1.22 -1.30 -10.95
CA PHE A 104 -1.87 -0.14 -10.33
C PHE A 104 -1.53 1.17 -11.06
N PHE A 105 -0.31 1.27 -11.59
CA PHE A 105 0.20 2.41 -12.34
C PHE A 105 0.65 1.96 -13.75
N PRO A 106 -0.28 1.71 -14.70
CA PRO A 106 0.02 1.08 -15.99
C PRO A 106 1.06 1.82 -16.84
N TYR A 107 1.10 3.14 -16.71
CA TYR A 107 2.01 4.02 -17.47
C TYR A 107 3.32 4.31 -16.75
N PHE A 108 3.58 3.65 -15.61
CA PHE A 108 4.79 3.87 -14.84
C PHE A 108 6.03 3.30 -15.55
N SER A 109 7.09 4.09 -15.52
CA SER A 109 8.44 3.68 -15.89
C SER A 109 9.45 4.20 -14.87
N VAL A 110 10.56 3.46 -14.68
CA VAL A 110 11.54 3.76 -13.63
C VAL A 110 12.24 5.10 -13.88
N GLU A 111 12.38 5.49 -15.15
CA GLU A 111 12.98 6.75 -15.59
C GLU A 111 12.21 7.98 -15.05
N GLN A 112 10.92 7.82 -14.77
CA GLN A 112 10.11 8.89 -14.18
C GLN A 112 10.56 9.24 -12.76
N ILE A 113 11.25 8.34 -12.06
CA ILE A 113 11.80 8.62 -10.72
C ILE A 113 12.91 9.67 -10.83
N ALA A 114 13.87 9.44 -11.74
CA ALA A 114 14.95 10.39 -12.00
C ALA A 114 14.42 11.72 -12.53
N ALA A 115 13.51 11.69 -13.51
CA ALA A 115 12.89 12.90 -14.06
C ALA A 115 12.13 13.71 -13.00
N ALA A 116 11.47 13.02 -12.05
CA ALA A 116 10.76 13.67 -10.95
C ALA A 116 11.73 14.36 -9.98
N GLU A 117 12.84 13.71 -9.63
CA GLU A 117 13.88 14.32 -8.78
C GLU A 117 14.55 15.52 -9.47
N GLU A 118 14.93 15.39 -10.74
CA GLU A 118 15.51 16.47 -11.56
C GLU A 118 14.58 17.69 -11.68
N ALA A 119 13.26 17.44 -11.68
CA ALA A 119 12.25 18.49 -11.69
C ALA A 119 12.02 19.15 -10.30
N GLY A 120 12.90 18.91 -9.33
CA GLY A 120 12.79 19.42 -7.96
C GLY A 120 11.87 18.59 -7.06
N GLY A 121 11.57 17.36 -7.46
CA GLY A 121 10.81 16.40 -6.67
C GLY A 121 11.63 15.70 -5.61
N ARG A 122 10.96 14.83 -4.85
CA ARG A 122 11.53 14.04 -3.76
C ARG A 122 11.13 12.58 -3.88
N VAL A 123 12.07 11.72 -3.52
CA VAL A 123 11.90 10.27 -3.49
C VAL A 123 12.01 9.80 -2.04
N PHE A 124 10.93 9.20 -1.56
CA PHE A 124 10.85 8.67 -0.21
C PHE A 124 10.96 7.16 -0.24
N ALA A 125 11.79 6.59 0.63
CA ALA A 125 11.87 5.14 0.80
C ALA A 125 11.26 4.72 2.15
N ALA A 126 10.45 3.67 2.12
CA ALA A 126 10.05 2.92 3.30
C ALA A 126 11.06 1.77 3.47
N VAL A 127 11.89 1.86 4.51
CA VAL A 127 12.94 0.88 4.78
C VAL A 127 12.60 0.04 6.01
N ARG A 128 12.76 -1.28 5.90
CA ARG A 128 12.59 -2.23 7.00
C ARG A 128 13.73 -3.22 7.01
N ASN A 129 14.43 -3.34 8.15
CA ASN A 129 15.60 -4.19 8.31
C ASN A 129 16.65 -3.95 7.21
N LEU A 130 16.99 -2.68 6.95
CA LEU A 130 17.95 -2.25 5.92
C LEU A 130 17.57 -2.60 4.47
N LYS A 131 16.33 -2.99 4.21
CA LYS A 131 15.82 -3.25 2.84
C LYS A 131 14.67 -2.30 2.51
N VAL A 132 14.67 -1.80 1.28
CA VAL A 132 13.53 -1.07 0.73
C VAL A 132 12.33 -2.03 0.66
N VAL A 133 11.21 -1.62 1.26
CA VAL A 133 9.94 -2.36 1.24
C VAL A 133 8.83 -1.58 0.54
N GLY A 134 9.13 -0.35 0.16
CA GLY A 134 8.25 0.54 -0.59
C GLY A 134 8.90 1.89 -0.81
N PHE A 135 8.26 2.70 -1.64
CA PHE A 135 8.70 4.05 -1.94
C PHE A 135 7.52 4.92 -2.40
N ALA A 136 7.69 6.23 -2.31
CA ALA A 136 6.79 7.21 -2.90
C ALA A 136 7.60 8.28 -3.61
N VAL A 137 7.04 8.82 -4.68
CA VAL A 137 7.67 9.89 -5.45
C VAL A 137 6.68 11.03 -5.60
N VAL A 138 7.12 12.24 -5.27
CA VAL A 138 6.35 13.47 -5.49
C VAL A 138 7.21 14.52 -6.17
N PHE A 139 6.60 15.37 -6.98
CA PHE A 139 7.32 16.42 -7.70
C PHE A 139 6.44 17.65 -7.93
N PRO A 140 7.00 18.85 -8.11
CA PRO A 140 6.23 20.06 -8.36
C PRO A 140 5.42 20.00 -9.67
N VAL A 141 4.26 20.66 -9.73
CA VAL A 141 3.50 20.79 -10.99
C VAL A 141 4.32 21.45 -12.12
N ALA A 142 5.25 22.35 -11.78
CA ALA A 142 6.16 22.94 -12.76
C ALA A 142 6.95 21.87 -13.55
N GLY A 143 7.19 20.70 -12.95
CA GLY A 143 7.94 19.59 -13.52
C GLY A 143 7.15 18.61 -14.39
N VAL A 144 5.82 18.73 -14.50
CA VAL A 144 5.01 17.63 -15.06
C VAL A 144 5.36 17.30 -16.51
N GLY A 145 5.80 18.29 -17.29
CA GLY A 145 6.17 18.11 -18.69
C GLY A 145 7.39 17.20 -18.92
N SER A 146 8.31 17.10 -17.95
CA SER A 146 9.47 16.20 -18.04
C SER A 146 9.18 14.81 -17.49
N VAL A 147 8.20 14.68 -16.60
CA VAL A 147 7.91 13.43 -15.87
C VAL A 147 6.80 12.60 -16.53
N LEU A 148 5.77 13.25 -17.08
CA LEU A 148 4.59 12.59 -17.63
C LEU A 148 4.48 12.78 -19.14
N LYS A 149 3.74 11.88 -19.79
CA LYS A 149 3.37 12.04 -21.19
C LYS A 149 2.60 13.35 -21.43
N PRO A 150 2.72 13.99 -22.61
CA PRO A 150 2.15 15.30 -22.89
C PRO A 150 0.67 15.46 -22.51
N ASP A 151 -0.18 14.51 -22.89
CA ASP A 151 -1.63 14.59 -22.62
C ASP A 151 -1.95 14.62 -21.12
N ARG A 152 -1.22 13.82 -20.33
CA ARG A 152 -1.34 13.74 -18.87
C ARG A 152 -0.80 15.00 -18.20
N ALA A 153 0.31 15.53 -18.72
CA ALA A 153 0.90 16.78 -18.24
C ALA A 153 -0.05 17.97 -18.46
N MET A 154 -0.65 18.07 -19.64
CA MET A 154 -1.63 19.11 -19.97
C MET A 154 -2.86 19.06 -19.06
N LEU A 155 -3.38 17.86 -18.75
CA LEU A 155 -4.52 17.71 -17.84
C LEU A 155 -4.22 18.29 -16.45
N ILE A 156 -3.01 18.04 -15.93
CA ILE A 156 -2.59 18.58 -14.62
C ILE A 156 -2.38 20.09 -14.69
N GLN A 157 -1.64 20.57 -15.69
CA GLN A 157 -1.33 22.00 -15.86
C GLN A 157 -2.60 22.85 -16.01
N ASN A 158 -3.60 22.39 -16.77
CA ASN A 158 -4.84 23.12 -16.98
C ASN A 158 -5.75 23.19 -15.73
N ASN A 159 -5.47 22.39 -14.70
CA ASN A 159 -6.31 22.26 -13.50
C ASN A 159 -5.54 22.56 -12.20
N SER A 160 -4.35 23.14 -12.28
CA SER A 160 -3.48 23.45 -11.14
C SER A 160 -3.36 24.96 -10.93
N SER A 161 -3.20 25.39 -9.66
CA SER A 161 -2.87 26.78 -9.31
C SER A 161 -1.37 27.08 -9.38
N GLY A 162 -0.54 26.07 -9.71
CA GLY A 162 0.92 26.15 -9.78
C GLY A 162 1.64 25.92 -8.44
N ARG A 163 0.91 25.87 -7.32
CA ARG A 163 1.45 25.64 -5.97
C ARG A 163 1.12 24.26 -5.41
N GLU A 164 0.93 23.30 -6.30
CA GLU A 164 0.69 21.90 -5.94
C GLU A 164 1.89 21.02 -6.28
N HIS A 165 1.98 19.91 -5.55
CA HIS A 165 2.85 18.79 -5.92
C HIS A 165 2.02 17.66 -6.52
N CYS A 166 2.57 17.03 -7.56
CA CYS A 166 2.07 15.82 -8.14
C CYS A 166 2.60 14.61 -7.38
N PHE A 167 1.69 13.74 -7.00
CA PHE A 167 1.97 12.43 -6.47
C PHE A 167 2.13 11.47 -7.66
N LEU A 168 3.38 11.07 -7.95
CA LEU A 168 3.66 10.16 -9.07
C LEU A 168 3.06 8.79 -8.74
N LEU A 169 3.47 8.23 -7.60
CA LEU A 169 2.98 6.97 -7.07
C LEU A 169 3.45 6.75 -5.63
N ASP A 170 2.75 5.85 -4.96
CA ASP A 170 3.16 5.14 -3.76
C ASP A 170 3.11 3.63 -4.01
N TYR A 171 4.18 2.94 -3.65
CA TYR A 171 4.22 1.50 -3.78
C TYR A 171 4.79 0.85 -2.53
N ILE A 172 4.13 -0.22 -2.09
CA ILE A 172 4.60 -1.12 -1.04
C ILE A 172 4.44 -2.56 -1.54
N VAL A 173 5.47 -3.37 -1.28
CA VAL A 173 5.49 -4.77 -1.69
C VAL A 173 4.25 -5.51 -1.17
N PRO A 174 3.70 -6.48 -1.93
CA PRO A 174 2.47 -7.20 -1.59
C PRO A 174 2.44 -7.75 -0.16
N ARG A 175 3.60 -8.21 0.32
CA ARG A 175 3.79 -8.80 1.64
C ARG A 175 3.37 -7.87 2.79
N TYR A 176 3.56 -6.56 2.65
CA TYR A 176 3.29 -5.56 3.70
C TYR A 176 2.05 -4.68 3.44
N ARG A 177 1.27 -4.98 2.40
CA ARG A 177 0.00 -4.28 2.12
C ARG A 177 -0.99 -4.49 3.26
N GLY A 178 -1.75 -3.43 3.56
CA GLY A 178 -2.78 -3.44 4.62
C GLY A 178 -2.24 -3.29 6.04
N LEU A 179 -0.93 -3.04 6.20
CA LEU A 179 -0.32 -2.77 7.51
C LEU A 179 -0.33 -1.28 7.88
N GLY A 180 -0.82 -0.39 7.02
CA GLY A 180 -0.80 1.06 7.26
C GLY A 180 0.51 1.75 6.88
N LEU A 181 1.50 1.02 6.34
CA LEU A 181 2.77 1.61 5.90
C LEU A 181 2.60 2.68 4.81
N VAL A 182 1.59 2.52 3.94
CA VAL A 182 1.25 3.51 2.92
C VAL A 182 0.82 4.83 3.57
N ARG A 183 0.07 4.76 4.67
CA ARG A 183 -0.36 5.94 5.41
C ARG A 183 0.84 6.69 6.01
N GLY A 184 1.80 5.97 6.60
CA GLY A 184 3.02 6.59 7.13
C GLY A 184 3.86 7.26 6.03
N LEU A 185 3.95 6.64 4.86
CA LEU A 185 4.63 7.21 3.69
C LEU A 185 3.90 8.47 3.17
N HIS A 186 2.57 8.42 3.16
CA HIS A 186 1.73 9.56 2.78
C HIS A 186 1.84 10.71 3.78
N GLU A 187 1.87 10.42 5.08
CA GLU A 187 2.06 11.42 6.14
C GLU A 187 3.45 12.07 6.05
N LEU A 188 4.49 11.30 5.73
CA LEU A 188 5.84 11.82 5.46
C LEU A 188 5.85 12.77 4.27
N VAL A 189 5.26 12.37 3.14
CA VAL A 189 5.12 13.21 1.95
C VAL A 189 4.44 14.54 2.29
N ILE A 190 3.35 14.50 3.06
CA ILE A 190 2.60 15.69 3.47
C ILE A 190 3.47 16.58 4.37
N HIS A 191 4.11 16.00 5.37
CA HIS A 191 4.96 16.73 6.31
C HIS A 191 6.12 17.44 5.61
N GLN A 192 6.65 16.84 4.53
CA GLN A 192 7.82 17.35 3.84
C GLN A 192 7.54 18.11 2.55
N ALA A 193 6.31 18.09 2.06
CA ALA A 193 5.86 18.99 0.99
C ALA A 193 6.07 20.46 1.37
N GLY A 194 6.14 20.78 2.67
CA GLY A 194 6.42 22.10 3.19
C GLY A 194 5.19 23.01 3.19
N SER A 195 5.28 24.13 3.90
CA SER A 195 4.19 25.11 4.04
C SER A 195 3.85 25.86 2.76
N SER A 196 4.66 25.71 1.69
CA SER A 196 4.47 26.36 0.40
C SER A 196 3.56 25.60 -0.57
N VAL A 197 3.22 24.34 -0.28
CA VAL A 197 2.40 23.46 -1.13
C VAL A 197 0.96 23.43 -0.65
N ASP A 198 0.04 23.85 -1.52
CA ASP A 198 -1.38 24.01 -1.17
C ASP A 198 -2.15 22.68 -1.24
N ALA A 199 -1.73 21.78 -2.13
CA ALA A 199 -2.39 20.49 -2.35
C ALA A 199 -1.47 19.45 -3.01
N LEU A 200 -1.88 18.19 -2.88
CA LEU A 200 -1.36 17.07 -3.67
C LEU A 200 -2.32 16.74 -4.81
N LEU A 201 -1.78 16.50 -5.99
CA LEU A 201 -2.50 16.04 -7.17
C LEU A 201 -2.14 14.59 -7.46
N ALA A 202 -3.12 13.73 -7.76
CA ALA A 202 -2.89 12.33 -8.10
C ALA A 202 -3.66 11.97 -9.37
N LEU A 203 -2.98 11.36 -10.33
CA LEU A 203 -3.56 11.01 -11.64
C LEU A 203 -3.67 9.50 -11.78
N THR A 204 -4.87 9.00 -12.06
CA THR A 204 -5.13 7.56 -12.21
C THR A 204 -5.95 7.28 -13.46
N PRO A 205 -5.70 6.16 -14.18
CA PRO A 205 -6.61 5.70 -15.21
C PRO A 205 -8.00 5.43 -14.62
N GLN A 206 -9.04 5.71 -15.39
CA GLN A 206 -10.44 5.46 -15.02
C GLN A 206 -10.71 3.94 -14.81
N SER A 207 -9.94 3.09 -15.48
CA SER A 207 -10.00 1.63 -15.30
C SER A 207 -9.53 1.17 -13.91
N SER A 208 -8.69 1.96 -13.22
CA SER A 208 -8.10 1.62 -11.93
C SER A 208 -9.03 1.90 -10.73
N ARG A 209 -10.23 1.29 -10.72
CA ARG A 209 -11.27 1.51 -9.68
C ARG A 209 -10.78 1.31 -8.24
N LYS A 210 -9.92 0.33 -8.01
CA LYS A 210 -9.36 0.05 -6.67
C LYS A 210 -8.46 1.18 -6.17
N TYR A 211 -7.65 1.76 -7.06
CA TYR A 211 -6.76 2.87 -6.71
C TYR A 211 -7.55 4.17 -6.54
N ALA A 212 -8.55 4.43 -7.39
CA ALA A 212 -9.48 5.54 -7.21
C ALA A 212 -10.20 5.50 -5.84
N ALA A 213 -10.71 4.33 -5.43
CA ALA A 213 -11.31 4.15 -4.11
C ALA A 213 -10.30 4.35 -2.97
N PHE A 214 -9.06 3.91 -3.15
CA PHE A 214 -7.97 4.16 -2.20
C PHE A 214 -7.69 5.66 -2.05
N LEU A 215 -7.58 6.42 -3.15
CA LEU A 215 -7.36 7.87 -3.11
C LEU A 215 -8.50 8.58 -2.35
N GLN A 216 -9.75 8.28 -2.68
CA GLN A 216 -10.93 8.85 -2.03
C GLN A 216 -10.94 8.59 -0.51
N ASN A 217 -10.66 7.35 -0.10
CA ASN A 217 -10.56 6.98 1.30
C ASN A 217 -9.41 7.68 2.04
N ASN A 218 -8.43 8.23 1.32
CA ASN A 218 -7.29 8.98 1.87
C ASN A 218 -7.43 10.51 1.71
N GLY A 219 -8.65 10.99 1.42
CA GLY A 219 -8.98 12.42 1.41
C GLY A 219 -8.70 13.13 0.09
N PHE A 220 -8.51 12.38 -1.00
CA PHE A 220 -8.47 12.96 -2.34
C PHE A 220 -9.88 13.10 -2.91
N SER A 221 -10.22 14.29 -3.38
CA SER A 221 -11.47 14.58 -4.10
C SER A 221 -11.23 14.62 -5.61
N PHE A 222 -12.25 14.25 -6.39
CA PHE A 222 -12.23 14.41 -7.85
C PHE A 222 -11.99 15.88 -8.22
N LEU A 223 -11.16 16.11 -9.24
CA LEU A 223 -10.87 17.45 -9.77
C LEU A 223 -11.26 17.57 -11.24
N ALA A 224 -10.75 16.67 -12.08
CA ALA A 224 -10.98 16.71 -13.53
C ALA A 224 -10.84 15.31 -14.15
N GLN A 225 -11.30 15.16 -15.39
CA GLN A 225 -11.16 13.93 -16.17
C GLN A 225 -10.95 14.26 -17.64
N LYS A 226 -10.02 13.56 -18.30
CA LYS A 226 -9.78 13.67 -19.73
C LYS A 226 -9.10 12.40 -20.25
N ASP A 227 -9.46 11.97 -21.47
CA ASP A 227 -8.80 10.87 -22.20
C ASP A 227 -8.65 9.56 -21.39
N GLY A 228 -9.66 9.24 -20.58
CA GLY A 228 -9.67 8.04 -19.73
C GLY A 228 -8.79 8.13 -18.48
N ASP A 229 -8.19 9.27 -18.19
CA ASP A 229 -7.49 9.58 -16.94
C ASP A 229 -8.34 10.48 -16.04
N VAL A 230 -8.27 10.23 -14.73
CA VAL A 230 -8.99 10.97 -13.69
C VAL A 230 -7.98 11.62 -12.76
N LEU A 231 -8.10 12.93 -12.60
CA LEU A 231 -7.28 13.75 -11.73
C LEU A 231 -8.00 13.98 -10.41
N TYR A 232 -7.28 13.71 -9.32
CA TYR A 232 -7.72 13.92 -7.96
C TYR A 232 -6.86 14.96 -7.26
N ARG A 233 -7.44 15.66 -6.28
CA ARG A 233 -6.78 16.68 -5.46
C ARG A 233 -7.00 16.39 -3.99
N LYS A 234 -5.95 16.49 -3.19
CA LYS A 234 -6.02 16.48 -1.73
C LYS A 234 -5.45 17.81 -1.22
N PRO A 235 -6.28 18.71 -0.68
CA PRO A 235 -5.79 19.91 -0.02
C PRO A 235 -4.84 19.53 1.12
N LEU A 236 -3.66 20.14 1.13
CA LEU A 236 -2.81 20.13 2.32
C LEU A 236 -3.31 21.30 3.14
N GLY A 237 -4.21 21.03 4.08
CA GLY A 237 -4.66 22.06 5.01
C GLY A 237 -3.43 22.73 5.61
N SER A 238 -3.45 24.06 5.77
CA SER A 238 -2.39 24.78 6.47
C SER A 238 -2.15 24.05 7.78
N VAL A 239 -1.07 23.27 7.86
CA VAL A 239 -0.58 22.77 9.14
C VAL A 239 -0.13 24.05 9.83
N ARG A 240 -1.05 24.69 10.54
CA ARG A 240 -0.69 25.80 11.42
C ARG A 240 0.31 25.21 12.43
N PRO A 241 1.41 25.91 12.69
CA PRO A 241 2.46 25.46 13.58
C PRO A 241 1.91 25.10 14.97
#